data_AF-A0AAC9BQD8-F1
#
_entry.id   AF-A0AAC9BQD8-F1
#
_cell.length_a   1.000
_cell.length_b   1.000
_cell.length_c   1.000
_cell.angle_alpha   90.00
_cell.angle_beta   90.00
_cell.angle_gamma   90.00
#
_symmetry.space_group_name_H-M   'P 1'
#
loop_
_entity.id
_entity.type
_entity.pdbx_description
1 polymer ?
#
loop_
_entity_poly.entity_id
_entity_poly.type
_entity_poly.pdbx_seq_one_letter_code
_entity_poly.pdbx_strand_id
1 'polypeptide(L)'
;MRGVWLILCLLALPVSAEVFTYVDAQGNHVYTDQPRGNAKRVPIATSNRMSATPAAAAPISAAQKSPEPPLFHYDMLRILIPEPDATLRSSAGEVIVSVTSEPGLQPGHRYRLLLDGQATGEPGLSPVFPLSNIDRGSHNLSVEILDEQGRTVERTANQPFHMLRISLAQKRQVKPCVSEDYGVRPECPLKDKPAEEKNPFLRFF
;
A
#
# COMPACT_ATOMS: atom_id res chain seq x y z
N MET A 1 -8.86 15.36 58.73
CA MET A 1 -9.23 15.02 57.33
C MET A 1 -8.46 13.82 56.72
N ARG A 2 -7.59 13.11 57.47
CA ARG A 2 -6.90 11.90 57.00
C ARG A 2 -7.65 10.59 57.25
N GLY A 3 -8.58 10.56 58.21
CA GLY A 3 -9.36 9.36 58.56
C GLY A 3 -10.49 9.03 57.59
N VAL A 4 -10.99 10.01 56.82
CA VAL A 4 -12.13 9.79 55.90
C VAL A 4 -11.70 8.97 54.67
N TRP A 5 -10.44 9.10 54.23
CA TRP A 5 -9.90 8.33 53.10
C TRP A 5 -9.64 6.85 53.42
N LEU A 6 -9.42 6.50 54.69
CA LEU A 6 -9.23 5.11 55.12
C LEU A 6 -10.54 4.33 55.26
N ILE A 7 -11.67 5.03 55.46
CA ILE A 7 -13.00 4.40 55.55
C ILE A 7 -13.56 4.09 54.15
N LEU A 8 -13.19 4.86 53.13
CA LEU A 8 -13.66 4.65 51.75
C LEU A 8 -13.08 3.39 51.07
N CYS A 9 -11.88 2.94 51.48
CA CYS A 9 -11.27 1.72 50.93
C CYS A 9 -11.84 0.41 51.51
N LEU A 10 -12.65 0.46 52.58
CA LEU A 10 -13.16 -0.74 53.25
C LEU A 10 -14.42 -1.35 52.61
N LEU A 11 -14.92 -0.77 51.51
CA LEU A 11 -16.17 -1.17 50.85
C LEU A 11 -15.98 -1.95 49.53
N ALA A 12 -14.74 -2.29 49.15
CA ALA A 12 -14.48 -3.11 47.97
C ALA A 12 -14.63 -4.62 48.30
N LEU A 13 -15.87 -5.07 48.49
CA LEU A 13 -16.17 -6.51 48.55
C LEU A 13 -16.15 -7.11 47.13
N PRO A 14 -15.51 -8.27 46.92
CA PRO A 14 -15.55 -8.95 45.64
C PRO A 14 -16.97 -9.48 45.39
N VAL A 15 -17.58 -9.10 44.27
CA VAL A 15 -18.79 -9.73 43.75
C VAL A 15 -18.38 -11.05 43.09
N SER A 16 -18.82 -12.18 43.65
CA SER A 16 -18.75 -13.48 42.99
C SER A 16 -20.04 -13.72 42.23
N ALA A 17 -19.94 -13.92 40.91
CA ALA A 17 -21.06 -14.32 40.06
C ALA A 17 -21.19 -15.85 40.06
N GLU A 18 -22.34 -16.37 40.48
CA GLU A 18 -22.67 -17.80 40.48
C GLU A 18 -23.79 -18.07 39.47
N VAL A 19 -23.64 -19.10 38.62
CA VAL A 19 -24.62 -19.45 37.58
C VAL A 19 -25.47 -20.64 38.05
N PHE A 20 -26.80 -20.48 37.99
CA PHE A 20 -27.78 -21.49 38.38
C PHE A 20 -28.56 -21.98 37.16
N THR A 21 -28.98 -23.25 37.17
CA THR A 21 -29.85 -23.82 36.12
C THR A 21 -31.09 -24.48 36.71
N TYR A 22 -32.21 -24.38 35.99
CA TYR A 22 -33.43 -25.12 36.28
C TYR A 22 -34.17 -25.46 34.97
N VAL A 23 -35.09 -26.42 35.07
CA VAL A 23 -35.97 -26.83 33.96
C VAL A 23 -37.32 -26.17 34.15
N ASP A 24 -37.80 -25.46 33.13
CA ASP A 24 -39.12 -24.82 33.15
C ASP A 24 -40.25 -25.84 32.93
N ALA A 25 -41.51 -25.41 33.10
CA ALA A 25 -42.68 -26.27 32.93
C ALA A 25 -42.88 -26.77 31.48
N GLN A 26 -42.15 -26.21 30.52
CA GLN A 26 -42.17 -26.60 29.11
C GLN A 26 -41.01 -27.54 28.74
N GLY A 27 -40.17 -27.92 29.71
CA GLY A 27 -39.05 -28.85 29.52
C GLY A 27 -37.76 -28.20 29.03
N ASN A 28 -37.65 -26.88 29.01
CA ASN A 28 -36.44 -26.19 28.56
C ASN A 28 -35.49 -25.90 29.73
N HIS A 29 -34.19 -26.05 29.49
CA HIS A 29 -33.14 -25.69 30.44
C HIS A 29 -32.83 -24.20 30.37
N VAL A 30 -33.09 -23.48 31.46
CA VAL A 30 -32.86 -22.03 31.58
C VAL A 30 -31.70 -21.78 32.55
N TYR A 31 -30.79 -20.89 32.18
CA TYR A 31 -29.66 -20.44 33.00
C TYR A 31 -29.91 -19.04 33.55
N THR A 32 -29.64 -18.81 34.83
CA THR A 32 -29.89 -17.53 35.49
C THR A 32 -28.82 -17.22 36.55
N ASP A 33 -28.51 -15.93 36.70
CA ASP A 33 -27.56 -15.41 37.69
C ASP A 33 -28.20 -15.14 39.07
N GLN A 34 -29.52 -15.36 39.21
CA GLN A 34 -30.24 -15.18 40.48
C GLN A 34 -30.87 -16.51 40.94
N PRO A 35 -30.67 -16.92 42.22
CA PRO A 35 -31.25 -18.16 42.71
C PRO A 35 -32.78 -18.03 42.81
N ARG A 36 -33.50 -18.86 42.05
CA ARG A 36 -34.97 -19.00 42.15
C ARG A 36 -35.33 -20.46 42.41
N GLY A 37 -36.10 -20.72 43.47
CA GLY A 37 -36.69 -22.02 43.78
C GLY A 37 -35.69 -23.19 43.74
N ASN A 38 -36.03 -24.25 43.01
CA ASN A 38 -35.30 -25.53 42.94
C ASN A 38 -34.06 -25.50 42.03
N ALA A 39 -33.49 -24.32 41.76
CA ALA A 39 -32.35 -24.18 40.87
C ALA A 39 -31.08 -24.81 41.46
N LYS A 40 -30.40 -25.63 40.66
CA LYS A 40 -29.15 -26.29 41.07
C LYS A 40 -27.96 -25.44 40.61
N ARG A 41 -26.98 -25.26 41.50
CA ARG A 41 -25.70 -24.62 41.14
C ARG A 41 -25.00 -25.44 40.08
N VAL A 42 -24.55 -24.79 39.02
CA VAL A 42 -23.71 -25.43 38.00
C VAL A 42 -22.24 -25.19 38.39
N PRO A 43 -21.47 -26.23 38.75
CA PRO A 43 -20.05 -26.08 39.00
C PRO A 43 -19.33 -25.79 37.67
N ILE A 44 -18.79 -24.58 37.52
CA ILE A 44 -17.95 -24.22 36.38
C ILE A 44 -16.58 -24.86 36.61
N ALA A 45 -16.18 -25.76 35.70
CA ALA A 45 -14.84 -26.34 35.74
C ALA A 45 -13.78 -25.25 35.47
N THR A 46 -12.73 -25.21 36.27
CA THR A 46 -11.58 -24.34 36.05
C THR A 46 -10.92 -24.67 34.71
N SER A 47 -10.80 -23.68 33.83
CA SER A 47 -10.14 -23.83 32.53
C SER A 47 -8.72 -24.37 32.72
N ASN A 48 -8.35 -25.40 31.93
CA ASN A 48 -6.99 -25.93 31.91
C ASN A 48 -6.00 -24.79 31.58
N ARG A 49 -5.19 -24.41 32.58
CA ARG A 49 -4.04 -23.53 32.40
C ARG A 49 -2.79 -24.38 32.49
N MET A 50 -1.96 -24.33 31.45
CA MET A 50 -0.63 -24.93 31.49
C MET A 50 0.29 -23.99 32.28
N SER A 51 0.96 -24.50 33.31
CA SER A 51 1.98 -23.73 34.02
C SER A 51 3.17 -23.52 33.08
N ALA A 52 3.48 -22.26 32.77
CA ALA A 52 4.71 -21.92 32.07
C ALA A 52 5.89 -22.27 32.98
N THR A 53 6.74 -23.20 32.54
CA THR A 53 8.04 -23.44 33.16
C THR A 53 8.83 -22.14 33.06
N PRO A 54 9.37 -21.58 34.16
CA PRO A 54 10.27 -20.45 34.06
C PRO A 54 11.54 -20.95 33.37
N ALA A 55 11.67 -20.71 32.06
CA ALA A 55 12.98 -20.74 31.45
C ALA A 55 13.80 -19.68 32.20
N ALA A 56 14.89 -20.11 32.85
CA ALA A 56 15.86 -19.17 33.37
C ALA A 56 16.30 -18.31 32.19
N ALA A 57 15.78 -17.09 32.12
CA ALA A 57 16.24 -16.11 31.18
C ALA A 57 17.72 -15.93 31.49
N ALA A 58 18.58 -16.36 30.56
CA ALA A 58 19.94 -15.85 30.54
C ALA A 58 19.80 -14.32 30.64
N PRO A 59 20.59 -13.62 31.48
CA PRO A 59 20.54 -12.19 31.50
C PRO A 59 20.83 -11.75 30.08
N ILE A 60 19.78 -11.28 29.41
CA ILE A 60 19.93 -10.56 28.16
C ILE A 60 20.67 -9.34 28.66
N SER A 61 22.00 -9.33 28.47
CA SER A 61 22.77 -8.12 28.61
C SER A 61 22.00 -7.13 27.78
N ALA A 62 21.35 -6.17 28.43
CA ALA A 62 20.77 -5.04 27.75
C ALA A 62 21.99 -4.39 27.11
N ALA A 63 22.28 -4.78 25.87
CA ALA A 63 23.21 -4.10 25.03
C ALA A 63 22.69 -2.67 25.09
N GLN A 64 23.41 -1.83 25.84
CA GLN A 64 23.12 -0.42 25.92
C GLN A 64 23.14 0.01 24.47
N LYS A 65 21.94 0.17 23.89
CA LYS A 65 21.79 0.73 22.56
C LYS A 65 22.39 2.11 22.72
N SER A 66 23.62 2.25 22.27
CA SER A 66 24.33 3.52 22.25
C SER A 66 23.34 4.53 21.71
N PRO A 67 23.19 5.73 22.31
CA PRO A 67 22.29 6.73 21.78
C PRO A 67 22.68 6.95 20.32
N GLU A 68 21.88 6.42 19.40
CA GLU A 68 22.08 6.65 17.98
C GLU A 68 21.89 8.16 17.84
N PRO A 69 22.85 8.87 17.20
CA PRO A 69 22.70 10.30 16.98
C PRO A 69 21.33 10.56 16.35
N PRO A 70 20.66 11.68 16.68
CA PRO A 70 19.35 11.97 16.14
C PRO A 70 19.42 11.87 14.61
N LEU A 71 18.65 10.93 14.06
CA LEU A 71 18.58 10.73 12.62
C LEU A 71 18.06 12.05 12.02
N PHE A 72 18.83 12.59 11.08
CA PHE A 72 18.39 13.74 10.31
C PHE A 72 17.05 13.43 9.66
N HIS A 73 16.10 14.35 9.75
CA HIS A 73 14.77 14.21 9.18
C HIS A 73 14.49 15.37 8.21
N TYR A 74 13.69 15.09 7.19
CA TYR A 74 13.21 16.09 6.25
C TYR A 74 11.81 16.52 6.69
N ASP A 75 11.62 17.82 6.89
CA ASP A 75 10.31 18.38 7.27
C ASP A 75 9.28 18.24 6.14
N MET A 76 9.76 18.23 4.88
CA MET A 76 8.91 18.04 3.71
C MET A 76 9.63 17.23 2.63
N LEU A 77 8.88 16.32 2.01
CA LEU A 77 9.21 15.71 0.73
C LEU A 77 7.91 15.61 -0.08
N ARG A 78 7.89 16.16 -1.29
CA ARG A 78 6.69 16.14 -2.15
C ARG A 78 7.03 16.04 -3.64
N ILE A 79 6.14 15.41 -4.38
CA ILE A 79 6.17 15.37 -5.84
C ILE A 79 5.43 16.61 -6.35
N LEU A 80 6.12 17.47 -7.10
CA LEU A 80 5.57 18.68 -7.71
C LEU A 80 4.89 18.39 -9.04
N ILE A 81 5.53 17.55 -9.86
CA ILE A 81 5.05 17.19 -11.20
C ILE A 81 5.20 15.68 -11.33
N PRO A 82 4.21 14.96 -11.87
CA PRO A 82 2.85 15.42 -12.19
C PRO A 82 2.06 15.74 -10.92
N GLU A 83 1.00 16.57 -11.02
CA GLU A 83 0.06 16.80 -9.92
C GLU A 83 -0.72 15.50 -9.56
N PRO A 84 -1.29 15.39 -8.35
CA PRO A 84 -2.13 14.26 -7.99
C PRO A 84 -3.31 14.09 -8.97
N ASP A 85 -3.56 12.84 -9.39
CA ASP A 85 -4.58 12.46 -10.36
C ASP A 85 -4.44 13.12 -11.75
N ALA A 86 -3.26 13.67 -12.07
CA ALA A 86 -3.02 14.29 -13.36
C ALA A 86 -3.15 13.27 -14.50
N THR A 87 -3.77 13.70 -15.59
CA THR A 87 -3.90 12.90 -16.82
C THR A 87 -2.88 13.34 -17.85
N LEU A 88 -1.88 12.50 -18.10
CA LEU A 88 -0.83 12.72 -19.07
C LEU A 88 -1.19 12.01 -20.37
N ARG A 89 -0.92 12.67 -21.51
CA ARG A 89 -1.10 12.10 -22.86
C ARG A 89 0.25 12.00 -23.55
N SER A 90 0.72 10.78 -23.77
CA SER A 90 1.97 10.52 -24.49
C SER A 90 1.88 9.17 -25.18
N SER A 91 2.08 9.13 -26.50
CA SER A 91 2.13 7.87 -27.24
C SER A 91 3.35 7.02 -26.87
N ALA A 92 4.45 7.66 -26.48
CA ALA A 92 5.69 7.02 -26.04
C ALA A 92 5.69 6.65 -24.55
N GLY A 93 4.69 7.11 -23.77
CA GLY A 93 4.65 6.88 -22.32
C GLY A 93 5.72 7.69 -21.58
N GLU A 94 5.97 8.92 -22.03
CA GLU A 94 6.95 9.83 -21.43
C GLU A 94 6.32 10.65 -20.32
N VAL A 95 7.00 10.71 -19.17
CA VAL A 95 6.59 11.48 -17.98
C VAL A 95 7.83 12.07 -17.34
N ILE A 96 7.77 13.34 -16.94
CA ILE A 96 8.82 13.96 -16.11
C ILE A 96 8.28 14.07 -14.70
N VAL A 97 8.98 13.47 -13.74
CA VAL A 97 8.66 13.58 -12.32
C VAL A 97 9.61 14.59 -11.68
N SER A 98 9.07 15.60 -11.01
CA SER A 98 9.85 16.61 -10.29
C SER A 98 9.48 16.59 -8.83
N VAL A 99 10.48 16.68 -7.96
CA VAL A 99 10.38 16.51 -6.52
C VAL A 99 10.98 17.72 -5.82
N THR A 100 10.54 18.01 -4.61
CA THR A 100 11.20 18.96 -3.74
C THR A 100 11.24 18.43 -2.31
N SER A 101 12.31 18.77 -1.60
CA SER A 101 12.47 18.49 -0.17
C SER A 101 12.82 19.76 0.59
N GLU A 102 12.36 19.84 1.83
CA GLU A 102 12.81 20.85 2.79
C GLU A 102 13.27 20.15 4.08
N PRO A 103 14.47 20.46 4.58
CA PRO A 103 15.55 21.18 3.88
C PRO A 103 16.00 20.48 2.58
N GLY A 104 16.83 21.16 1.79
CA GLY A 104 17.39 20.59 0.57
C GLY A 104 18.15 19.28 0.86
N LEU A 105 18.35 18.47 -0.18
CA LEU A 105 18.99 17.16 -0.08
C LEU A 105 20.33 17.26 0.67
N GLN A 106 20.43 16.54 1.78
CA GLN A 106 21.65 16.50 2.59
C GLN A 106 22.80 15.82 1.83
N PRO A 107 24.05 16.22 2.11
CA PRO A 107 25.22 15.52 1.62
C PRO A 107 25.16 14.02 1.95
N GLY A 108 25.50 13.17 1.00
CA GLY A 108 25.47 11.71 1.16
C GLY A 108 24.10 11.07 0.92
N HIS A 109 23.00 11.84 1.01
CA HIS A 109 21.67 11.32 0.75
C HIS A 109 21.35 11.28 -0.74
N ARG A 110 20.41 10.41 -1.13
CA ARG A 110 20.01 10.21 -2.54
C ARG A 110 18.51 10.02 -2.67
N TYR A 111 17.92 10.59 -3.71
CA TYR A 111 16.54 10.33 -4.09
C TYR A 111 16.42 9.03 -4.87
N ARG A 112 15.34 8.29 -4.64
CA ARG A 112 14.92 7.13 -5.44
C ARG A 112 13.45 7.28 -5.79
N LEU A 113 13.14 7.25 -7.08
CA LEU A 113 11.78 7.23 -7.58
C LEU A 113 11.26 5.79 -7.63
N LEU A 114 10.01 5.62 -7.20
CA LEU A 114 9.27 4.38 -7.32
C LEU A 114 8.01 4.59 -8.17
N LEU A 115 7.80 3.71 -9.13
CA LEU A 115 6.58 3.59 -9.91
C LEU A 115 5.89 2.29 -9.51
N ASP A 116 4.65 2.38 -9.03
CA ASP A 116 3.87 1.24 -8.55
C ASP A 116 4.62 0.38 -7.50
N GLY A 117 5.42 1.04 -6.68
CA GLY A 117 6.24 0.43 -5.63
C GLY A 117 7.57 -0.18 -6.12
N GLN A 118 7.87 -0.12 -7.42
CA GLN A 118 9.13 -0.59 -7.99
C GLN A 118 10.08 0.58 -8.27
N ALA A 119 11.35 0.42 -7.90
CA ALA A 119 12.36 1.43 -8.19
C ALA A 119 12.57 1.57 -9.70
N THR A 120 12.51 2.79 -10.22
CA THR A 120 12.66 3.05 -11.66
C THR A 120 14.13 3.15 -12.10
N GLY A 121 15.06 3.20 -11.15
CA GLY A 121 16.49 3.31 -11.40
C GLY A 121 17.30 3.47 -10.10
N GLU A 122 18.60 3.70 -10.27
CA GLU A 122 19.54 3.88 -9.15
C GLU A 122 19.29 5.19 -8.39
N PRO A 123 19.56 5.23 -7.07
CA PRO A 123 19.43 6.44 -6.28
C PRO A 123 20.38 7.56 -6.76
N GLY A 124 19.84 8.76 -6.94
CA GLY A 124 20.55 9.90 -7.51
C GLY A 124 20.42 11.20 -6.69
N LEU A 125 21.21 12.21 -7.05
CA LEU A 125 21.13 13.54 -6.45
C LEU A 125 20.07 14.43 -7.11
N SER A 126 19.68 14.10 -8.35
CA SER A 126 18.71 14.88 -9.12
C SER A 126 17.31 14.74 -8.53
N PRO A 127 16.59 15.85 -8.29
CA PRO A 127 15.18 15.81 -7.92
C PRO A 127 14.25 15.67 -9.13
N VAL A 128 14.79 15.48 -10.34
CA VAL A 128 14.05 15.33 -11.59
C VAL A 128 14.34 13.97 -12.21
N PHE A 129 13.28 13.25 -12.58
CA PHE A 129 13.31 11.89 -13.09
C PHE A 129 12.53 11.81 -14.41
N PRO A 130 13.21 11.62 -15.55
CA PRO A 130 12.56 11.30 -16.80
C PRO A 130 12.19 9.81 -16.83
N LEU A 131 10.91 9.52 -17.05
CA LEU A 131 10.38 8.19 -17.30
C LEU A 131 9.96 8.06 -18.77
N SER A 132 10.09 6.85 -19.30
CA SER A 132 9.69 6.52 -20.66
C SER A 132 9.05 5.14 -20.69
N ASN A 133 8.28 4.87 -21.75
CA ASN A 133 7.58 3.61 -21.93
C ASN A 133 6.65 3.21 -20.76
N ILE A 134 6.04 4.21 -20.11
CA ILE A 134 4.98 3.95 -19.14
C ILE A 134 3.73 3.46 -19.88
N ASP A 135 3.14 2.40 -19.36
CA ASP A 135 1.94 1.81 -19.93
C ASP A 135 0.72 2.72 -19.75
N ARG A 136 -0.33 2.46 -20.54
CA ARG A 136 -1.59 3.18 -20.39
C ARG A 136 -2.30 2.71 -19.12
N GLY A 137 -2.92 3.64 -18.39
CA GLY A 137 -3.70 3.31 -17.19
C GLY A 137 -3.37 4.23 -16.02
N SER A 138 -3.76 3.79 -14.83
CA SER A 138 -3.47 4.49 -13.58
C SER A 138 -2.21 3.92 -12.96
N HIS A 139 -1.32 4.79 -12.53
CA HIS A 139 -0.05 4.44 -11.89
C HIS A 139 0.14 5.29 -10.65
N ASN A 140 0.97 4.81 -9.72
CA ASN A 140 1.30 5.51 -8.49
C ASN A 140 2.78 5.85 -8.45
N LEU A 141 3.08 7.12 -8.18
CA LEU A 141 4.43 7.60 -7.93
C LEU A 141 4.68 7.71 -6.44
N SER A 142 5.86 7.31 -6.00
CA SER A 142 6.36 7.69 -4.67
C SER A 142 7.86 7.91 -4.74
N VAL A 143 8.39 8.78 -3.90
CA VAL A 143 9.83 9.09 -3.86
C VAL A 143 10.33 8.85 -2.45
N GLU A 144 11.51 8.23 -2.37
CA GLU A 144 12.21 7.97 -1.13
C GLU A 144 13.54 8.73 -1.12
N ILE A 145 13.94 9.22 0.04
CA ILE A 145 15.30 9.68 0.30
C ILE A 145 16.02 8.57 1.07
N LEU A 146 17.17 8.15 0.55
CA LEU A 146 18.05 7.16 1.17
C LEU A 146 19.26 7.86 1.78
N ASP A 147 19.73 7.35 2.92
CA ASP A 147 21.02 7.76 3.51
C ASP A 147 22.21 7.08 2.81
N GLU A 148 23.42 7.37 3.27
CA GLU A 148 24.67 6.78 2.75
C GLU A 148 24.73 5.26 2.93
N GLN A 149 23.96 4.71 3.88
CA GLN A 149 23.86 3.27 4.15
C GLN A 149 22.70 2.61 3.37
N GLY A 150 21.97 3.37 2.54
CA GLY A 150 20.83 2.89 1.76
C GLY A 150 19.54 2.72 2.55
N ARG A 151 19.46 3.23 3.78
CA ARG A 151 18.24 3.21 4.60
C ARG A 151 17.32 4.35 4.18
N THR A 152 16.01 4.09 4.12
CA THR A 152 15.01 5.12 3.80
C THR A 152 14.85 6.07 4.98
N VAL A 153 15.18 7.35 4.75
CA VAL A 153 15.08 8.44 5.72
C VAL A 153 13.70 9.09 5.65
N GLU A 154 13.19 9.31 4.44
CA GLU A 154 11.90 9.95 4.20
C GLU A 154 11.23 9.34 2.97
N ARG A 155 9.89 9.33 2.94
CA ARG A 155 9.12 8.80 1.81
C ARG A 155 7.83 9.57 1.59
N THR A 156 7.55 9.94 0.35
CA THR A 156 6.26 10.54 0.00
C THR A 156 5.11 9.52 0.08
N ALA A 157 3.90 10.03 0.32
CA ALA A 157 2.70 9.28 0.02
C ALA A 157 2.65 8.87 -1.47
N ASN A 158 1.84 7.86 -1.79
CA ASN A 158 1.59 7.47 -3.16
C ASN A 158 0.75 8.54 -3.86
N GLN A 159 1.25 9.05 -4.97
CA GLN A 159 0.60 10.06 -5.81
C GLN A 159 0.12 9.40 -7.10
N PRO A 160 -1.20 9.22 -7.28
CA PRO A 160 -1.74 8.64 -8.50
C PRO A 160 -1.57 9.59 -9.69
N PHE A 161 -1.37 9.03 -10.88
CA PHE A 161 -1.51 9.72 -12.16
C PHE A 161 -2.05 8.76 -13.22
N HIS A 162 -2.57 9.33 -14.32
CA HIS A 162 -3.19 8.57 -15.40
C HIS A 162 -2.45 8.78 -16.72
N MET A 163 -2.00 7.69 -17.32
CA MET A 163 -1.32 7.68 -18.62
C MET A 163 -2.30 7.30 -19.74
N LEU A 164 -2.49 8.21 -20.68
CA LEU A 164 -3.23 7.98 -21.92
C LEU A 164 -2.25 7.81 -23.09
N ARG A 165 -2.29 6.64 -23.72
CA ARG A 165 -1.61 6.35 -25.00
C ARG A 165 -2.65 6.25 -26.11
N ILE A 166 -2.35 6.77 -27.30
CA ILE A 166 -3.20 6.61 -28.48
C ILE A 166 -3.19 5.16 -28.96
N SER A 167 -4.35 4.66 -29.38
CA SER A 167 -4.45 3.30 -29.92
C SER A 167 -3.90 3.23 -31.36
N LEU A 168 -3.56 2.02 -31.82
CA LEU A 168 -3.21 1.79 -33.23
C LEU A 168 -4.35 2.19 -34.17
N ALA A 169 -5.60 1.98 -33.76
CA ALA A 169 -6.77 2.40 -34.53
C ALA A 169 -6.86 3.94 -34.64
N GLN A 170 -6.60 4.67 -33.55
CA GLN A 170 -6.52 6.13 -33.58
C GLN A 170 -5.37 6.62 -34.47
N LYS A 171 -4.19 5.97 -34.42
CA LYS A 171 -3.10 6.27 -35.35
C LYS A 171 -3.51 6.08 -36.81
N ARG A 172 -4.24 5.00 -37.13
CA ARG A 172 -4.77 4.73 -38.47
C ARG A 172 -5.83 5.74 -38.91
N GLN A 173 -6.65 6.26 -37.99
CA GLN A 173 -7.60 7.33 -38.30
C GLN A 173 -6.89 8.64 -38.66
N VAL A 174 -5.82 8.99 -37.94
CA VAL A 174 -5.02 10.21 -38.21
C VAL A 174 -4.20 10.07 -39.50
N LYS A 175 -3.54 8.92 -39.70
CA LYS A 175 -2.79 8.61 -40.92
C LYS A 175 -3.25 7.26 -41.50
N PRO A 176 -4.26 7.28 -42.40
CA PRO A 176 -4.78 6.09 -43.08
C PRO A 176 -3.66 5.28 -43.75
N CYS A 177 -3.81 3.96 -43.73
CA CYS A 177 -2.87 3.04 -44.39
C CYS A 177 -3.02 3.13 -45.91
N VAL A 178 -1.91 3.31 -46.62
CA VAL A 178 -1.83 3.10 -48.07
C VAL A 178 -1.35 1.68 -48.38
N SER A 179 -1.49 1.21 -49.62
CA SER A 179 -1.17 -0.18 -50.03
C SER A 179 0.26 -0.63 -49.67
N GLU A 180 1.21 0.30 -49.67
CA GLU A 180 2.62 0.11 -49.30
C GLU A 180 2.89 0.08 -47.78
N ASP A 181 2.00 0.65 -46.97
CA ASP A 181 2.17 0.70 -45.51
C ASP A 181 1.87 -0.65 -44.83
N TYR A 182 1.12 -1.52 -45.52
CA TYR A 182 0.68 -2.80 -44.98
C TYR A 182 1.86 -3.76 -44.77
N GLY A 183 2.05 -4.20 -43.52
CA GLY A 183 3.17 -5.05 -43.10
C GLY A 183 4.43 -4.29 -42.67
N VAL A 184 4.47 -2.97 -42.84
CA VAL A 184 5.58 -2.11 -42.38
C VAL A 184 5.18 -1.42 -41.08
N ARG A 185 4.01 -0.77 -41.08
CA ARG A 185 3.49 -0.04 -39.92
C ARG A 185 2.69 -0.99 -39.02
N PRO A 186 2.89 -0.98 -37.69
CA PRO A 186 2.15 -1.85 -36.77
C PRO A 186 0.64 -1.61 -36.79
N GLU A 187 0.19 -0.40 -37.16
CA GLU A 187 -1.22 -0.06 -37.36
C GLU A 187 -1.83 -0.58 -38.68
N CYS A 188 -1.03 -1.12 -39.59
CA CYS A 188 -1.42 -1.60 -40.92
C CYS A 188 -1.05 -3.09 -41.09
N PRO A 189 -1.77 -4.04 -40.47
CA PRO A 189 -1.45 -5.46 -40.58
C PRO A 189 -1.72 -6.00 -41.99
N LEU A 190 -0.87 -6.89 -42.50
CA LEU A 190 -1.01 -7.49 -43.85
C LEU A 190 -2.38 -8.14 -44.11
N LYS A 191 -3.04 -8.63 -43.05
CA LYS A 191 -4.38 -9.24 -43.12
C LYS A 191 -5.46 -8.26 -43.60
N ASP A 192 -5.26 -6.96 -43.36
CA ASP A 192 -6.21 -5.90 -43.69
C ASP A 192 -5.90 -5.24 -45.05
N LYS A 193 -4.89 -5.74 -45.78
CA LYS A 193 -4.51 -5.16 -47.08
C LYS A 193 -5.66 -5.37 -48.08
N PRO A 194 -6.21 -4.29 -48.68
CA PRO A 194 -7.24 -4.44 -49.70
C PRO A 194 -6.68 -5.21 -50.90
N ALA A 195 -7.51 -6.04 -51.52
CA ALA A 195 -7.15 -6.72 -52.75
C ALA A 195 -6.84 -5.68 -53.84
N GLU A 196 -5.73 -5.88 -54.56
CA GLU A 196 -5.40 -5.02 -55.69
C GLU A 196 -6.51 -5.12 -56.75
N GLU A 197 -7.07 -3.97 -57.14
CA GLU A 197 -7.97 -3.92 -58.27
C GLU A 197 -7.21 -4.38 -59.52
N LYS A 198 -7.55 -5.57 -60.01
CA LYS A 198 -7.04 -6.06 -61.29
C LYS A 198 -7.59 -5.15 -62.36
N ASN A 199 -6.75 -4.24 -62.87
CA ASN A 199 -7.08 -3.38 -63.99
C ASN A 199 -7.60 -4.24 -65.15
N PRO A 200 -8.89 -4.14 -65.52
CA PRO A 200 -9.46 -4.98 -66.57
C PRO A 200 -8.87 -4.67 -67.96
N PHE A 201 -8.15 -3.56 -68.09
CA PHE A 201 -7.43 -3.15 -69.30
C PHE A 201 -6.00 -3.72 -69.41
N LEU A 202 -5.47 -4.37 -68.38
CA LEU A 202 -4.23 -5.16 -68.45
C LEU A 202 -4.55 -6.64 -68.68
N ARG A 203 -5.52 -6.92 -69.56
CA ARG A 203 -5.65 -8.22 -70.20
C ARG A 203 -4.87 -8.11 -71.51
N PHE A 204 -3.89 -8.98 -71.69
CA PHE A 204 -3.09 -9.17 -72.91
C PHE A 204 -1.95 -8.16 -73.13
N PHE A 205 -0.75 -8.55 -72.71
CA PHE A 205 0.39 -8.81 -73.60
C PHE A 205 1.22 -9.97 -73.02
#